data_AF-A0A3D4FV03-F1
#
_entry.id   AF-A0A3D4FV03-F1
#
_cell.length_a   1.000
_cell.length_b   1.000
_cell.length_c   1.000
_cell.angle_alpha   90.00
_cell.angle_beta   90.00
_cell.angle_gamma   90.00
#
_symmetry.space_group_name_H-M   'P 1'
#
loop_
_entity.id
_entity.type
_entity.pdbx_description
1 polymer ?
#
loop_
_entity_poly.entity_id
_entity_poly.type
_entity_poly.pdbx_seq_one_letter_code
_entity_poly.pdbx_strand_id
1 'polypeptide(L)'
;MTDRQLPQQQFDRRVVEGPLGHSVWLLAWPTMVQNIIGGLQGVVDQVLVGNYVGHIGNAAIGVSMQIFILVIVFVASIFTGMAVL
;
A
#
# COMPACT_ATOMS: atom_id res chain seq x y z
N MET A 1 -20.62 -37.75 17.61
CA MET A 1 -19.70 -36.97 16.78
C MET A 1 -20.37 -35.62 16.58
N THR A 2 -20.00 -34.62 17.39
CA THR A 2 -20.70 -33.33 17.44
C THR A 2 -19.91 -32.32 16.61
N ASP A 3 -20.43 -32.01 15.43
CA ASP A 3 -19.90 -30.95 14.57
C ASP A 3 -20.09 -29.60 15.24
N ARG A 4 -18.98 -29.00 15.66
CA ARG A 4 -18.95 -27.66 16.27
C ARG A 4 -18.94 -26.66 15.11
N GLN A 5 -20.13 -26.24 14.66
CA GLN A 5 -20.25 -25.14 13.71
C GLN A 5 -19.67 -23.87 14.36
N LEU A 6 -18.46 -23.50 13.96
CA LEU A 6 -17.87 -22.20 14.31
C LEU A 6 -18.78 -21.10 13.74
N PRO A 7 -19.16 -20.09 14.53
CA PRO A 7 -20.00 -19.00 14.03
C PRO A 7 -19.30 -18.36 12.83
N GLN A 8 -19.95 -18.40 11.66
CA GLN A 8 -19.48 -17.70 10.48
C GLN A 8 -19.37 -16.21 10.86
N GLN A 9 -18.17 -15.63 10.84
CA GLN A 9 -17.98 -14.21 11.06
C GLN A 9 -18.79 -13.46 9.99
N GLN A 10 -19.94 -12.94 10.40
CA GLN A 10 -20.81 -12.18 9.54
C GLN A 10 -20.07 -10.89 9.18
N PHE A 11 -19.84 -10.64 7.89
CA PHE A 11 -19.21 -9.41 7.42
C PHE A 11 -19.88 -8.19 8.08
N ASP A 12 -19.08 -7.30 8.66
CA ASP A 12 -19.61 -6.13 9.36
C ASP A 12 -20.27 -5.18 8.36
N ARG A 13 -21.60 -5.27 8.27
CA ARG A 13 -22.40 -4.49 7.33
C ARG A 13 -22.30 -2.99 7.55
N ARG A 14 -21.80 -2.55 8.71
CA ARG A 14 -21.53 -1.12 8.99
C ARG A 14 -20.51 -0.52 8.03
N VAL A 15 -19.63 -1.33 7.43
CA VAL A 15 -18.66 -0.87 6.42
C VAL A 15 -19.37 -0.41 5.14
N VAL A 16 -20.50 -1.01 4.77
CA VAL A 16 -21.22 -0.74 3.52
C VAL A 16 -22.48 0.12 3.75
N GLU A 17 -23.18 -0.10 4.87
CA GLU A 17 -24.50 0.49 5.16
C GLU A 17 -24.44 1.62 6.22
N GLY A 18 -23.28 1.87 6.84
CA GLY A 18 -23.08 2.87 7.89
C GLY A 18 -22.83 4.31 7.40
N PRO A 19 -22.70 5.29 8.30
CA PRO A 19 -22.41 6.68 7.95
C PRO A 19 -21.13 6.79 7.12
N LEU A 20 -21.24 7.39 5.92
CA LEU A 20 -20.18 7.44 4.91
C LEU A 20 -18.80 7.81 5.49
N GLY A 21 -18.75 8.81 6.36
CA GLY A 21 -17.51 9.29 6.97
C GLY A 21 -16.82 8.24 7.87
N HIS A 22 -17.59 7.46 8.63
CA HIS A 22 -17.03 6.41 9.49
C HIS A 22 -16.50 5.24 8.65
N SER A 23 -17.23 4.83 7.62
CA SER A 23 -16.82 3.75 6.72
C SER A 23 -15.57 4.10 5.92
N VAL A 24 -15.50 5.32 5.38
CA VAL A 24 -14.30 5.83 4.71
C VAL A 24 -13.13 5.88 5.69
N TRP A 25 -13.33 6.40 6.90
CA TRP A 25 -12.27 6.45 7.90
C TRP A 25 -11.71 5.07 8.23
N LEU A 26 -12.59 4.07 8.46
CA LEU A 26 -12.21 2.70 8.79
C LEU A 26 -11.31 2.05 7.71
N LEU A 27 -11.53 2.37 6.43
CA LEU A 27 -10.72 1.89 5.30
C LEU A 27 -9.49 2.75 5.03
N ALA A 28 -9.59 4.05 5.24
CA ALA A 28 -8.55 5.01 4.93
C ALA A 28 -7.42 4.97 5.96
N TRP A 29 -7.73 4.93 7.26
CA TRP A 29 -6.70 5.05 8.30
C TRP A 29 -5.62 3.94 8.25
N PRO A 30 -5.94 2.65 8.04
CA PRO A 30 -4.90 1.62 7.95
C PRO A 30 -4.04 1.81 6.71
N THR A 31 -4.69 2.17 5.59
CA THR A 31 -4.02 2.44 4.32
C THR A 31 -3.08 3.65 4.43
N MET A 32 -3.51 4.72 5.11
CA MET A 32 -2.67 5.89 5.35
C MET A 32 -1.45 5.53 6.21
N VAL A 33 -1.65 4.80 7.31
CA VAL A 33 -0.55 4.35 8.18
C VAL A 33 0.45 3.51 7.38
N GLN A 34 -0.03 2.57 6.57
CA GLN A 34 0.83 1.76 5.70
C GLN A 34 1.64 2.61 4.73
N ASN A 35 1.04 3.62 4.09
CA ASN A 35 1.75 4.51 3.17
C ASN A 35 2.79 5.39 3.89
N ILE A 36 2.48 5.85 5.11
CA ILE A 36 3.45 6.60 5.93
C ILE A 36 4.64 5.73 6.30
N ILE A 37 4.41 4.50 6.76
CA ILE A 37 5.48 3.56 7.10
C ILE A 37 6.31 3.22 5.86
N GLY A 38 5.68 2.98 4.71
CA GLY A 38 6.38 2.78 3.44
C GLY A 38 7.25 3.98 3.03
N GLY A 39 6.72 5.20 3.19
CA GLY A 39 7.49 6.43 2.93
C GLY A 39 8.70 6.57 3.86
N LEU A 40 8.53 6.30 5.15
CA LEU A 40 9.62 6.30 6.12
C LEU A 40 10.68 5.24 5.80
N GLN A 41 10.26 4.05 5.37
CA GLN A 41 11.16 3.00 4.92
C GLN A 41 11.99 3.47 3.72
N GLY A 42 11.38 4.14 2.73
CA GLY A 42 12.12 4.72 1.60
C GLY A 42 13.15 5.77 2.00
N VAL A 43 12.89 6.56 3.06
CA VAL A 43 13.87 7.51 3.62
C VAL A 43 15.03 6.75 4.27
N VAL A 44 14.73 5.72 5.06
CA VAL A 44 15.77 4.90 5.70
C VAL A 44 16.66 4.25 4.64
N ASP A 45 16.10 3.73 3.55
CA ASP A 45 16.87 3.18 2.43
C ASP A 45 17.85 4.21 1.85
N GLN A 46 17.39 5.44 1.57
CA GLN A 46 18.25 6.51 1.03
C GLN A 46 19.35 6.94 2.01
N VAL A 47 19.07 6.94 3.31
CA VAL A 47 20.07 7.21 4.35
C VAL A 47 21.11 6.09 4.38
N LEU A 48 20.68 4.83 4.33
CA LEU A 48 21.59 3.68 4.31
C LEU A 48 22.45 3.69 3.05
N VAL A 49 21.87 3.90 1.86
CA VAL A 49 22.63 4.01 0.61
C VAL A 49 23.60 5.19 0.66
N GLY A 50 23.16 6.35 1.17
CA GLY A 50 24.04 7.50 1.35
C GLY A 50 25.25 7.22 2.24
N ASN A 51 25.08 6.43 3.30
CA ASN A 51 26.16 6.02 4.21
C ASN A 51 27.06 4.91 3.64
N TYR A 52 26.49 3.89 2.98
CA TYR A 52 27.25 2.70 2.54
C TYR A 52 27.76 2.79 1.10
N VAL A 53 27.05 3.47 0.21
CA VAL A 53 27.37 3.59 -1.24
C VAL A 53 27.79 5.00 -1.61
N GLY A 54 27.38 6.00 -0.84
CA GLY A 54 27.71 7.39 -1.05
C GLY A 54 26.69 8.15 -1.91
N HIS A 55 26.96 9.44 -2.10
CA HIS A 55 26.00 10.41 -2.62
C HIS A 55 25.73 10.21 -4.12
N ILE A 56 26.72 9.68 -4.85
CA ILE A 56 26.58 9.27 -6.25
C ILE A 56 25.57 8.11 -6.36
N GLY A 57 25.53 7.21 -5.37
CA GLY A 57 24.53 6.14 -5.29
C GLY A 57 23.11 6.68 -5.18
N ASN A 58 22.87 7.63 -4.26
CA ASN A 58 21.56 8.28 -4.13
C ASN A 58 21.15 9.02 -5.41
N ALA A 59 22.09 9.71 -6.06
CA ALA A 59 21.83 10.38 -7.35
C ALA A 59 21.45 9.38 -8.45
N ALA A 60 22.16 8.25 -8.55
CA ALA A 60 21.85 7.18 -9.49
C ALA A 60 20.47 6.57 -9.22
N ILE A 61 20.11 6.34 -7.96
CA ILE A 61 18.77 5.87 -7.58
C ILE A 61 17.70 6.89 -7.99
N GLY A 62 17.95 8.19 -7.81
CA GLY A 62 17.01 9.24 -8.24
C GLY A 62 16.67 9.17 -9.74
N VAL A 63 17.67 8.90 -10.58
CA VAL A 63 17.48 8.74 -12.02
C VAL A 63 16.80 7.41 -12.36
N SER A 64 17.26 6.30 -11.76
CA SER A 64 16.69 4.97 -12.05
C SER A 64 15.24 4.81 -11.55
N MET A 65 14.87 5.51 -10.48
CA MET A 65 13.50 5.49 -9.97
C MET A 65 12.47 6.02 -10.96
N GLN A 66 12.83 6.90 -11.89
CA GLN A 66 11.90 7.36 -12.93
C GLN A 66 11.45 6.21 -13.83
N ILE A 67 12.41 5.38 -14.25
CA ILE A 67 12.13 4.21 -15.08
C ILE A 67 11.36 3.16 -14.28
N PHE A 68 11.70 2.99 -13.00
CA PHE A 68 10.98 2.06 -12.12
C PHE A 68 9.51 2.47 -11.92
N ILE A 69 9.23 3.75 -11.66
CA ILE A 69 7.86 4.29 -11.54
C ILE A 69 7.08 4.06 -12.83
N LEU A 70 7.70 4.32 -13.99
CA LEU A 70 7.08 4.06 -15.30
C LEU A 70 6.59 2.62 -15.41
N VAL A 71 7.44 1.65 -15.04
CA VAL A 71 7.09 0.22 -15.09
C VAL A 71 5.96 -0.12 -14.11
N ILE A 72 6.04 0.34 -12.86
CA ILE A 72 5.03 0.04 -11.86
C ILE A 72 3.67 0.63 -12.22
N VAL A 73 3.62 1.90 -12.64
CA VAL A 73 2.36 2.54 -13.01
C VAL A 73 1.73 1.86 -14.23
N PHE A 74 2.54 1.45 -15.20
CA PHE A 74 2.07 0.67 -16.34
C PHE A 74 1.40 -0.64 -15.89
N VAL A 75 2.07 -1.44 -15.06
CA VAL A 75 1.51 -2.69 -14.54
C VAL A 75 0.25 -2.44 -13.68
N ALA A 76 0.28 -1.46 -12.78
CA ALA A 76 -0.85 -1.10 -11.94
C ALA A 76 -2.09 -0.68 -12.75
N SER A 77 -1.88 -0.02 -13.90
CA SER A 77 -2.97 0.38 -14.80
C SER A 77 -3.70 -0.82 -15.41
N ILE A 78 -2.98 -1.92 -15.71
CA ILE A 78 -3.59 -3.16 -16.22
C ILE A 78 -4.52 -3.76 -15.17
N PHE A 79 -4.05 -3.88 -13.93
CA PHE A 79 -4.86 -4.43 -12.83
C PHE A 79 -6.09 -3.57 -12.52
N THR A 80 -5.90 -2.25 -12.51
CA THR A 80 -7.01 -1.31 -12.29
C THR A 80 -8.03 -1.38 -13.43
N GLY A 81 -7.57 -1.51 -14.68
CA GLY A 81 -8.44 -1.66 -15.85
C GLY A 81 -9.25 -2.95 -15.85
N MET A 82 -8.67 -4.07 -15.39
CA MET A 82 -9.40 -5.34 -15.25
C MET A 82 -10.49 -5.29 -14.18
N ALA A 83 -10.34 -4.49 -13.13
CA ALA A 83 -11.34 -4.40 -12.05
C ALA A 83 -12.66 -3.69 -12.48
N VAL A 84 -12.67 -3.04 -13.64
CA VAL A 84 -13.85 -2.34 -14.19
C VAL A 84 -14.66 -3.23 -15.15
N LEU A 85 -14.07 -4.30 -15.68
CA LEU A 85 -14.71 -5.28 -16.57
C LEU A 85 -15.31 -6.45 -15.79
#